data_AF-A0A8H6IQI9-F1
#
_entry.id   AF-A0A8H6IQI9-F1
#
_cell.length_a   1.000
_cell.length_b   1.000
_cell.length_c   1.000
_cell.angle_alpha   90.00
_cell.angle_beta   90.00
_cell.angle_gamma   90.00
#
_symmetry.space_group_name_H-M   'P 1'
#
loop_
_entity.id
_entity.type
_entity.pdbx_description
1 polymer ?
#
loop_
_entity_poly.entity_id
_entity_poly.type
_entity_poly.pdbx_seq_one_letter_code
_entity_poly.pdbx_strand_id
1 'polypeptide(L)'
;MEATSQFESLPTEVLIQILASILDIHCLWTLLTASPASYRVFNRYSDEIFWPSISDGVLPTQTQELVRFLLHLRAGAFQKTRLGDVTRKIKDREAGIVLGTCKGGVLGYDFPTMDPSKEPSLEVMRAIIAVAGRIRCLSGACIDYYIERVTSVRAEGRAGESLSFEIVTPPSWVEEQRVIRAFWRIQLIHELKLAAREDRILRSAAAAEEEDGLDAGSFYDSSISNLKAAHHEVMTAIEFLRDSPALADWKHNSDQLPPPTGPARYSPPSTLRMPSSSALRQSSLVMPTDGLWIVDSMSRGAHSPIKYAGFEPYRALGFAIWDRQSLADMGLASPPGHGRVTGLGSYFSCWLRLLSPSDLVLAEECMREAESQGGRLGPLQPMIQDNAS
;
A
#
# COMPACT_ATOMS: atom_id res chain seq x y z
N MET A 1 28.55 34.30 -2.39
CA MET A 1 29.37 33.07 -2.21
C MET A 1 28.51 31.92 -2.71
N GLU A 2 28.68 31.54 -3.97
CA GLU A 2 28.00 30.37 -4.52
C GLU A 2 28.53 29.14 -3.77
N ALA A 3 27.66 28.45 -3.04
CA ALA A 3 27.98 27.13 -2.54
C ALA A 3 28.14 26.23 -3.77
N THR A 4 29.38 26.05 -4.24
CA THR A 4 29.70 25.03 -5.22
C THR A 4 29.14 23.72 -4.68
N SER A 5 28.14 23.15 -5.37
CA SER A 5 27.55 21.86 -5.05
C SER A 5 28.68 20.85 -4.86
N GLN A 6 29.01 20.53 -3.61
CA GLN A 6 30.17 19.69 -3.27
C GLN A 6 30.08 18.33 -3.97
N PHE A 7 28.85 17.87 -4.22
CA PHE A 7 28.53 16.63 -4.92
C PHE A 7 28.98 16.61 -6.38
N GLU A 8 28.90 17.74 -7.09
CA GLU A 8 29.31 17.82 -8.51
C GLU A 8 30.84 17.75 -8.69
N SER A 9 31.61 18.02 -7.62
CA SER A 9 33.07 17.99 -7.63
C SER A 9 33.68 16.64 -7.17
N LEU A 10 32.85 15.69 -6.73
CA LEU A 10 33.34 14.40 -6.24
C LEU A 10 33.89 13.54 -7.39
N PRO A 11 34.97 12.77 -7.16
CA PRO A 11 35.44 11.76 -8.11
C PRO A 11 34.35 10.71 -8.40
N THR A 12 34.38 10.14 -9.61
CA THR A 12 33.39 9.15 -10.08
C THR A 12 33.32 7.95 -9.15
N GLU A 13 34.48 7.47 -8.68
CA GLU A 13 34.61 6.30 -7.81
C GLU A 13 33.91 6.53 -6.45
N VAL A 14 34.02 7.75 -5.91
CA VAL A 14 33.34 8.14 -4.67
C VAL A 14 31.83 8.23 -4.88
N LEU A 15 31.39 8.79 -6.02
CA LEU A 15 29.97 8.83 -6.36
C LEU A 15 29.37 7.43 -6.53
N ILE A 16 30.09 6.49 -7.15
CA ILE A 16 29.65 5.09 -7.26
C ILE A 16 29.47 4.49 -5.86
N GLN A 17 30.46 4.64 -4.97
CA GLN A 17 30.37 4.12 -3.61
C GLN A 17 29.19 4.70 -2.83
N ILE A 18 28.96 6.02 -2.94
CA ILE A 18 27.82 6.67 -2.30
C ILE A 18 26.51 6.13 -2.87
N LEU A 19 26.37 6.08 -4.19
CA LEU A 19 25.14 5.66 -4.86
C LEU A 19 24.81 4.18 -4.61
N ALA A 20 25.80 3.29 -4.66
CA ALA A 20 25.64 1.87 -4.38
C ALA A 20 25.33 1.58 -2.90
N SER A 21 25.64 2.52 -2.00
CA SER A 21 25.29 2.43 -0.57
C SER A 21 23.85 2.86 -0.27
N ILE A 22 23.10 3.37 -1.25
CA ILE A 22 21.71 3.81 -1.06
C ILE A 22 20.79 2.60 -1.13
N LEU A 23 20.31 2.17 0.03
CA LEU A 23 19.43 1.01 0.21
C LEU A 23 17.93 1.36 0.08
N ASP A 24 17.60 2.53 -0.46
CA ASP A 24 16.22 2.93 -0.71
C ASP A 24 16.10 3.54 -2.10
N ILE A 25 15.34 2.88 -2.97
CA ILE A 25 15.08 3.31 -4.34
C ILE A 25 14.48 4.73 -4.43
N HIS A 26 13.76 5.18 -3.41
CA HIS A 26 13.19 6.54 -3.34
C HIS A 26 14.28 7.59 -3.06
N CYS A 27 15.21 7.27 -2.15
CA CYS A 27 16.37 8.11 -1.88
C CYS A 27 17.29 8.18 -3.11
N LEU A 28 17.45 7.04 -3.82
CA LEU A 28 18.20 6.99 -5.07
C LEU A 28 17.59 7.93 -6.11
N TRP A 29 16.27 7.88 -6.34
CA TRP A 29 15.56 8.82 -7.23
C TRP A 29 15.85 10.28 -6.89
N THR A 30 15.75 10.63 -5.60
CA THR A 30 15.93 12.01 -5.15
C THR A 30 17.34 12.51 -5.43
N LEU A 31 18.36 11.67 -5.17
CA LEU A 31 19.74 12.06 -5.45
C LEU A 31 20.03 12.16 -6.95
N LEU A 32 19.50 11.23 -7.75
CA LEU A 32 19.65 11.26 -9.21
C LEU A 32 18.99 12.48 -9.85
N THR A 33 17.88 12.96 -9.28
CA THR A 33 17.20 14.17 -9.76
C THR A 33 17.85 15.46 -9.26
N ALA A 34 18.50 15.43 -8.08
CA ALA A 34 19.17 16.58 -7.49
C ALA A 34 20.58 16.83 -8.03
N SER A 35 21.31 15.79 -8.47
CA SER A 35 22.71 15.90 -8.94
C SER A 35 22.89 15.36 -10.36
N PRO A 36 23.17 16.25 -11.34
CA PRO A 36 23.59 15.84 -12.68
C PRO A 36 24.80 14.90 -12.70
N ALA A 37 25.77 15.07 -11.79
CA ALA A 37 26.90 14.15 -11.67
C ALA A 37 26.43 12.74 -11.27
N SER A 38 25.62 12.61 -10.22
CA SER A 38 25.05 11.32 -9.82
C SER A 38 24.26 10.66 -10.95
N TYR A 39 23.49 11.44 -11.70
CA TYR A 39 22.74 10.94 -12.86
C TYR A 39 23.64 10.38 -13.96
N ARG A 40 24.74 11.06 -14.29
CA ARG A 40 25.72 10.58 -15.28
C ARG A 40 26.41 9.29 -14.82
N VAL A 41 26.78 9.22 -13.54
CA VAL A 41 27.39 8.02 -12.95
C VAL A 41 26.42 6.84 -13.00
N PHE A 42 25.16 7.06 -12.62
CA PHE A 42 24.12 6.03 -12.72
C PHE A 42 23.94 5.49 -14.14
N ASN A 43 23.92 6.35 -15.16
CA ASN A 43 23.78 5.89 -16.55
C ASN A 43 24.93 4.98 -17.02
N ARG A 44 26.11 5.05 -16.38
CA ARG A 44 27.28 4.24 -16.73
C ARG A 44 27.44 2.99 -15.87
N TYR A 45 26.99 3.04 -14.62
CA TYR A 45 27.17 1.98 -13.62
C TYR A 45 25.81 1.55 -13.03
N SER A 46 24.77 1.48 -13.87
CA SER A 46 23.39 1.30 -13.40
C SER A 46 23.19 0.01 -12.64
N ASP A 47 23.77 -1.10 -13.09
CA ASP A 47 23.60 -2.40 -12.43
C ASP A 47 24.17 -2.39 -11.00
N GLU A 48 25.39 -1.88 -10.84
CA GLU A 48 26.05 -1.81 -9.53
C GLU A 48 25.29 -0.93 -8.53
N ILE A 49 24.62 0.10 -9.02
CA ILE A 49 23.92 1.09 -8.19
C ILE A 49 22.46 0.72 -7.92
N PHE A 50 21.77 0.17 -8.93
CA PHE A 50 20.34 -0.06 -8.89
C PHE A 50 19.95 -1.23 -7.99
N TRP A 51 20.61 -2.38 -8.14
CA TRP A 51 20.22 -3.62 -7.47
C TRP A 51 20.30 -3.57 -5.94
N PRO A 52 21.31 -2.94 -5.31
CA PRO A 52 21.34 -2.77 -3.85
C PRO A 52 20.12 -2.02 -3.32
N SER A 53 19.64 -0.99 -4.03
CA SER A 53 18.50 -0.16 -3.61
C SER A 53 17.16 -0.91 -3.59
N ILE A 54 17.06 -2.02 -4.33
CA ILE A 54 15.88 -2.90 -4.36
C ILE A 54 16.07 -4.10 -3.45
N SER A 55 17.27 -4.67 -3.38
CA SER A 55 17.46 -5.98 -2.73
C SER A 55 17.76 -5.93 -1.26
N ASP A 56 18.60 -4.98 -0.85
CA ASP A 56 19.10 -4.93 0.53
C ASP A 56 18.40 -3.83 1.34
N GLY A 57 17.21 -3.45 0.87
CA GLY A 57 16.61 -2.17 1.18
C GLY A 57 15.72 -2.06 2.42
N VAL A 58 15.26 -0.83 2.64
CA VAL A 58 14.20 -0.51 3.62
C VAL A 58 12.84 -1.07 3.15
N LEU A 59 12.67 -1.21 1.83
CA LEU A 59 11.48 -1.80 1.22
C LEU A 59 11.26 -3.24 1.72
N PRO A 60 10.05 -3.58 2.17
CA PRO A 60 9.68 -4.93 2.55
C PRO A 60 9.83 -5.91 1.39
N THR A 61 10.23 -7.15 1.66
CA THR A 61 10.44 -8.20 0.65
C THR A 61 9.24 -8.35 -0.29
N GLN A 62 8.02 -8.25 0.22
CA GLN A 62 6.81 -8.37 -0.62
C GLN A 62 6.69 -7.24 -1.65
N THR A 63 7.10 -6.03 -1.29
CA THR A 63 7.12 -4.88 -2.20
C THR A 63 8.30 -4.99 -3.17
N GLN A 64 9.47 -5.43 -2.70
CA GLN A 64 10.64 -5.66 -3.57
C GLN A 64 10.34 -6.67 -4.68
N GLU A 65 9.70 -7.80 -4.35
CA GLU A 65 9.28 -8.81 -5.34
C GLU A 65 8.34 -8.24 -6.39
N LEU A 66 7.39 -7.38 -5.97
CA LEU A 66 6.48 -6.70 -6.90
C LEU A 66 7.26 -5.73 -7.82
N VAL A 67 8.19 -4.94 -7.28
CA VAL A 67 9.02 -4.04 -8.09
C VAL A 67 9.88 -4.81 -9.09
N ARG A 68 10.51 -5.93 -8.67
CA ARG A 68 11.27 -6.82 -9.56
C ARG A 68 10.38 -7.41 -10.65
N PHE A 69 9.16 -7.83 -10.31
CA PHE A 69 8.21 -8.31 -11.30
C PHE A 69 7.88 -7.25 -12.34
N LEU A 70 7.58 -6.01 -11.93
CA LEU A 70 7.31 -4.92 -12.87
C LEU A 70 8.52 -4.58 -13.74
N LEU A 71 9.73 -4.66 -13.18
CA LEU A 71 10.97 -4.47 -13.92
C LEU A 71 11.12 -5.50 -15.05
N HIS A 72 10.93 -6.78 -14.76
CA HIS A 72 10.99 -7.85 -15.76
C HIS A 72 9.81 -7.83 -16.75
N LEU A 73 8.62 -7.44 -16.28
CA LEU A 73 7.46 -7.20 -17.14
C LEU A 73 7.77 -6.10 -18.15
N ARG A 74 8.41 -5.02 -17.71
CA ARG A 74 8.81 -3.94 -18.59
C ARG A 74 9.88 -4.34 -19.59
N ALA A 75 10.81 -5.21 -19.18
CA ALA A 75 11.83 -5.79 -20.05
C ALA A 75 11.28 -6.81 -21.07
N GLY A 76 10.00 -7.18 -20.98
CA GLY A 76 9.36 -8.14 -21.89
C GLY A 76 9.66 -9.60 -21.54
N ALA A 77 10.08 -9.90 -20.31
CA ALA A 77 10.41 -11.26 -19.88
C ALA A 77 9.18 -12.20 -19.86
N PHE A 78 7.95 -11.66 -19.86
CA PHE A 78 6.72 -12.44 -19.74
C PHE A 78 5.92 -12.57 -21.05
N GLN A 79 6.54 -12.31 -22.21
CA GLN A 79 5.87 -12.40 -23.53
C GLN A 79 5.19 -13.76 -23.80
N LYS A 80 5.72 -14.84 -23.22
CA LYS A 80 5.17 -16.20 -23.37
C LYS A 80 4.21 -16.61 -22.24
N THR A 81 4.03 -15.76 -21.23
CA THR A 81 3.20 -16.04 -20.05
C THR A 81 1.79 -15.53 -20.29
N ARG A 82 0.77 -16.33 -19.97
CA ARG A 82 -0.63 -15.92 -20.12
C ARG A 82 -1.05 -14.92 -19.05
N LEU A 83 -1.82 -13.90 -19.44
CA LEU A 83 -2.35 -12.88 -18.52
C LEU A 83 -3.19 -13.50 -17.39
N GLY A 84 -4.04 -14.49 -17.70
CA GLY A 84 -4.81 -15.23 -16.70
C GLY A 84 -3.94 -15.96 -15.66
N ASP A 85 -2.81 -16.53 -16.07
CA ASP A 85 -1.88 -17.21 -15.16
C ASP A 85 -1.17 -16.23 -14.23
N VAL A 86 -0.77 -15.06 -14.75
CA VAL A 86 -0.21 -13.98 -13.93
C VAL A 86 -1.23 -13.45 -12.92
N THR A 87 -2.45 -13.19 -13.37
CA THR A 87 -3.55 -12.71 -12.52
C THR A 87 -3.86 -13.69 -11.40
N ARG A 88 -3.99 -14.98 -11.73
CA ARG A 88 -4.19 -16.04 -10.73
C ARG A 88 -3.05 -16.10 -9.73
N LYS A 89 -1.80 -16.07 -10.21
CA LYS A 89 -0.62 -16.11 -9.32
C LYS A 89 -0.52 -14.90 -8.39
N ILE A 90 -0.89 -13.70 -8.84
CA ILE A 90 -0.99 -12.51 -7.98
C ILE A 90 -2.03 -12.72 -6.88
N LYS A 91 -3.24 -13.19 -7.25
CA LYS A 91 -4.31 -13.45 -6.28
C LYS A 91 -3.92 -14.54 -5.27
N ASP A 92 -3.33 -15.63 -5.72
CA ASP A 92 -2.83 -16.72 -4.88
C ASP A 92 -1.75 -16.23 -3.90
N ARG A 93 -0.83 -15.38 -4.38
CA ARG A 93 0.24 -14.79 -3.56
C ARG A 93 -0.35 -13.88 -2.48
N GLU A 94 -1.25 -12.98 -2.84
CA GLU A 94 -1.87 -12.05 -1.88
C GLU A 94 -2.71 -12.81 -0.83
N ALA A 95 -3.40 -13.89 -1.21
CA ALA A 95 -4.07 -14.78 -0.27
C ALA A 95 -3.07 -15.55 0.63
N GLY A 96 -1.96 -16.04 0.05
CA GLY A 96 -0.91 -16.76 0.77
C GLY A 96 -0.14 -15.89 1.77
N ILE A 97 -0.01 -14.59 1.49
CA ILE A 97 0.54 -13.60 2.43
C ILE A 97 -0.31 -13.62 3.71
N VAL A 98 -1.63 -13.49 3.58
CA VAL A 98 -2.55 -13.43 4.73
C VAL A 98 -2.57 -14.75 5.52
N LEU A 99 -2.48 -15.89 4.85
CA LEU A 99 -2.52 -17.21 5.51
C LEU A 99 -1.19 -17.62 6.18
N GLY A 100 -0.14 -16.81 6.07
CA GLY A 100 1.18 -17.16 6.63
C GLY A 100 1.82 -18.38 5.97
N THR A 101 1.29 -18.84 4.84
CA THR A 101 1.83 -19.93 4.02
C THR A 101 2.98 -19.46 3.13
N CYS A 102 3.21 -18.15 3.05
CA CYS A 102 4.43 -17.53 2.49
C CYS A 102 5.71 -17.79 3.31
N LYS A 103 5.74 -18.80 4.19
CA LYS A 103 6.98 -19.26 4.84
C LYS A 103 7.83 -20.00 3.81
N GLY A 104 8.86 -19.35 3.28
CA GLY A 104 9.93 -20.02 2.53
C GLY A 104 10.25 -19.53 1.12
N GLY A 105 9.88 -18.31 0.73
CA GLY A 105 10.38 -17.72 -0.54
C GLY A 105 9.85 -18.36 -1.84
N VAL A 106 8.84 -19.24 -1.77
CA VAL A 106 8.31 -20.00 -2.93
C VAL A 106 7.19 -19.26 -3.68
N LEU A 107 6.65 -18.16 -3.14
CA LEU A 107 5.58 -17.36 -3.76
C LEU A 107 6.10 -16.05 -4.37
N GLY A 108 7.29 -16.11 -4.97
CA GLY A 108 7.80 -15.07 -5.86
C GLY A 108 7.02 -15.03 -7.18
N TYR A 109 7.39 -14.10 -8.05
CA TYR A 109 6.83 -13.97 -9.40
C TYR A 109 7.55 -14.87 -10.42
N ASP A 110 7.93 -16.08 -10.01
CA ASP A 110 8.67 -17.00 -10.87
C ASP A 110 7.70 -17.74 -11.79
N PHE A 111 7.82 -17.53 -13.09
CA PHE A 111 7.03 -18.25 -14.08
C PHE A 111 7.96 -19.14 -14.90
N PRO A 112 7.63 -20.43 -15.14
CA PRO A 112 8.42 -21.28 -16.03
C PRO A 112 8.56 -20.73 -17.46
N THR A 113 7.61 -19.86 -17.86
CA THR A 113 7.56 -19.19 -19.15
C THR A 113 8.33 -17.87 -19.19
N MET A 114 8.89 -17.43 -18.06
CA MET A 114 9.72 -16.22 -18.00
C MET A 114 11.00 -16.43 -18.83
N ASP A 115 11.32 -15.47 -19.68
CA ASP A 115 12.56 -15.46 -20.46
C ASP A 115 13.69 -14.79 -19.66
N PRO A 116 14.66 -15.56 -19.12
CA PRO A 116 15.74 -15.01 -18.32
C PRO A 116 16.74 -14.20 -19.16
N SER A 117 16.73 -14.32 -20.49
CA SER A 117 17.61 -13.53 -21.36
C SER A 117 17.16 -12.07 -21.51
N LYS A 118 15.93 -11.75 -21.08
CA LYS A 118 15.37 -10.41 -21.09
C LYS A 118 15.76 -9.64 -19.83
N GLU A 119 17.00 -9.17 -19.83
CA GLU A 119 17.50 -8.31 -18.75
C GLU A 119 16.96 -6.87 -18.86
N PRO A 120 16.73 -6.18 -17.73
CA PRO A 120 16.22 -4.82 -17.72
C PRO A 120 17.23 -3.83 -18.32
N SER A 121 16.81 -3.04 -19.30
CA SER A 121 17.65 -1.97 -19.85
C SER A 121 17.77 -0.79 -18.89
N LEU A 122 18.78 0.06 -19.11
CA LEU A 122 18.94 1.32 -18.37
C LEU A 122 17.66 2.18 -18.39
N GLU A 123 16.95 2.23 -19.52
CA GLU A 123 15.70 2.98 -19.65
C GLU A 123 14.61 2.42 -18.74
N VAL A 124 14.49 1.09 -18.68
CA VAL A 124 13.53 0.39 -17.81
C VAL A 124 13.87 0.64 -16.33
N MET A 125 15.15 0.57 -15.95
CA MET A 125 15.61 0.88 -14.59
C MET A 125 15.26 2.32 -14.21
N ARG A 126 15.60 3.31 -15.05
CA ARG A 126 15.26 4.73 -14.83
C ARG A 126 13.76 4.94 -14.67
N ALA A 127 12.98 4.31 -15.52
CA ALA A 127 11.53 4.41 -15.47
C ALA A 127 10.95 3.81 -14.17
N ILE A 128 11.53 2.73 -13.64
CA ILE A 128 11.11 2.15 -12.36
C ILE A 128 11.49 3.05 -11.19
N ILE A 129 12.72 3.62 -11.17
CA ILE A 129 13.14 4.57 -10.13
C ILE A 129 12.22 5.80 -10.14
N ALA A 130 11.87 6.33 -11.32
CA ALA A 130 10.95 7.45 -11.46
C ALA A 130 9.54 7.15 -10.92
N VAL A 131 9.02 5.95 -11.19
CA VAL A 131 7.74 5.49 -10.62
C VAL A 131 7.85 5.37 -9.10
N ALA A 132 8.94 4.85 -8.56
CA ALA A 132 9.16 4.78 -7.12
C ALA A 132 9.14 6.18 -6.49
N GLY A 133 9.82 7.16 -7.09
CA GLY A 133 9.79 8.56 -6.67
C GLY A 133 8.37 9.14 -6.65
N ARG A 134 7.58 8.89 -7.69
CA ARG A 134 6.17 9.29 -7.77
C ARG A 134 5.32 8.67 -6.67
N ILE A 135 5.43 7.36 -6.49
CA ILE A 135 4.73 6.62 -5.44
C ILE A 135 5.06 7.19 -4.06
N ARG A 136 6.33 7.55 -3.82
CA ARG A 136 6.72 8.15 -2.53
C ARG A 136 6.08 9.52 -2.28
N CYS A 137 5.99 10.35 -3.30
CA CYS A 137 5.31 11.64 -3.20
C CYS A 137 3.82 11.47 -2.93
N LEU A 138 3.15 10.58 -3.68
CA LEU A 138 1.75 10.26 -3.48
C LEU A 138 1.48 9.64 -2.11
N SER A 139 2.40 8.83 -1.60
CA SER A 139 2.28 8.22 -0.28
C SER A 139 2.29 9.25 0.84
N GLY A 140 3.19 10.24 0.76
CA GLY A 140 3.21 11.36 1.70
C GLY A 140 1.91 12.16 1.66
N ALA A 141 1.47 12.57 0.46
CA ALA A 141 0.24 13.33 0.27
C ALA A 141 -1.01 12.56 0.73
N CYS A 142 -1.04 11.24 0.55
CA CYS A 142 -2.12 10.37 1.01
C CYS A 142 -2.20 10.33 2.54
N ILE A 143 -1.05 10.21 3.22
CA ILE A 143 -0.99 10.24 4.69
C ILE A 143 -1.45 11.60 5.20
N ASP A 144 -0.92 12.69 4.65
CA ASP A 144 -1.29 14.06 5.04
C ASP A 144 -2.81 14.28 4.89
N TYR A 145 -3.40 13.81 3.79
CA TYR A 145 -4.84 13.85 3.55
C TYR A 145 -5.64 13.13 4.65
N TYR A 146 -5.24 11.92 5.05
CA TYR A 146 -5.97 11.20 6.10
C TYR A 146 -5.71 11.77 7.51
N ILE A 147 -4.55 12.38 7.76
CA ILE A 147 -4.31 13.15 8.99
C ILE A 147 -5.31 14.31 9.08
N GLU A 148 -5.49 15.05 7.98
CA GLU A 148 -6.46 16.15 7.90
C GLU A 148 -7.90 15.67 8.14
N ARG A 149 -8.29 14.53 7.55
CA ARG A 149 -9.64 13.95 7.75
C ARG A 149 -9.90 13.55 9.19
N VAL A 150 -8.97 12.84 9.85
CA VAL A 150 -9.10 12.49 11.27
C VAL A 150 -9.18 13.74 12.14
N THR A 151 -8.42 14.78 11.78
CA THR A 151 -8.46 16.08 12.47
C THR A 151 -9.81 16.78 12.32
N SER A 152 -10.46 16.71 11.15
CA SER A 152 -11.80 17.27 10.91
C SER A 152 -12.87 16.60 11.79
N VAL A 153 -12.86 15.26 11.88
CA VAL A 153 -13.82 14.51 12.70
C VAL A 153 -13.74 14.92 14.18
N ARG A 154 -12.53 15.25 14.66
CA ARG A 154 -12.34 15.81 16.00
C ARG A 154 -12.95 17.21 16.13
N ALA A 155 -12.72 18.10 15.16
CA ALA A 155 -13.28 19.45 15.19
C ALA A 155 -14.82 19.43 15.23
N GLU A 156 -15.43 18.40 14.66
CA GLU A 156 -16.88 18.15 14.69
C GLU A 156 -17.38 17.56 16.03
N GLY A 157 -16.50 17.30 17.01
CA GLY A 157 -16.87 16.74 18.31
C GLY A 157 -17.24 15.24 18.28
N ARG A 158 -17.05 14.58 17.13
CA ARG A 158 -17.30 13.14 16.92
C ARG A 158 -16.18 12.25 17.46
N ALA A 159 -15.12 12.85 17.97
CA ALA A 159 -13.96 12.17 18.50
C ALA A 159 -13.79 12.64 19.97
N GLY A 160 -13.74 11.71 20.93
CA GLY A 160 -13.90 12.01 22.37
C GLY A 160 -12.84 12.97 22.95
N GLU A 161 -13.15 13.64 24.07
CA GLU A 161 -12.25 14.59 24.76
C GLU A 161 -10.89 13.99 25.15
N SER A 162 -10.80 12.66 25.29
CA SER A 162 -9.57 11.92 25.60
C SER A 162 -8.59 11.74 24.43
N LEU A 163 -8.83 12.39 23.29
CA LEU A 163 -7.83 12.51 22.22
C LEU A 163 -6.70 13.45 22.66
N SER A 164 -5.84 12.98 23.56
CA SER A 164 -4.60 13.64 23.95
C SER A 164 -3.61 13.49 22.81
N PHE A 165 -3.68 14.40 21.85
CA PHE A 165 -3.03 14.14 20.60
C PHE A 165 -2.14 15.31 20.24
N GLU A 166 -0.87 15.12 20.60
CA GLU A 166 0.25 15.52 19.76
C GLU A 166 0.13 14.78 18.40
N ILE A 167 -0.92 15.06 17.59
CA ILE A 167 -1.18 14.46 16.24
C ILE A 167 -0.04 14.72 15.27
N VAL A 168 0.90 15.58 15.64
CA VAL A 168 2.09 15.90 14.87
C VAL A 168 3.21 14.88 15.17
N THR A 169 2.87 13.60 15.30
CA THR A 169 3.89 12.56 15.17
C THR A 169 4.05 12.22 13.69
N PRO A 170 5.28 12.14 13.17
CA PRO A 170 5.48 11.68 11.80
C PRO A 170 4.92 10.26 11.66
N PRO A 171 4.40 9.88 10.48
CA PRO A 171 3.86 8.55 10.26
C PRO A 171 4.91 7.50 10.62
N SER A 172 4.48 6.36 11.14
CA SER A 172 5.40 5.25 11.38
C SER A 172 5.88 4.62 10.08
N TRP A 173 6.96 3.84 10.18
CA TRP A 173 7.43 3.04 9.06
C TRP A 173 6.32 2.12 8.51
N VAL A 174 5.50 1.51 9.39
CA VAL A 174 4.42 0.59 8.94
C VAL A 174 3.36 1.33 8.14
N GLU A 175 2.95 2.51 8.62
CA GLU A 175 1.93 3.34 7.98
C GLU A 175 2.40 3.76 6.58
N GLU A 176 3.64 4.25 6.48
CA GLU A 176 4.25 4.63 5.20
C GLU A 176 4.35 3.44 4.24
N GLN A 177 4.83 2.28 4.71
CA GLN A 177 4.99 1.11 3.85
C GLN A 177 3.65 0.53 3.37
N ARG A 178 2.57 0.61 4.16
CA ARG A 178 1.23 0.19 3.70
C ARG A 178 0.73 1.05 2.55
N VAL A 179 0.90 2.37 2.64
CA VAL A 179 0.51 3.30 1.58
C VAL A 179 1.37 3.10 0.33
N ILE A 180 2.70 3.00 0.49
CA ILE A 180 3.63 2.70 -0.62
C ILE A 180 3.22 1.41 -1.33
N ARG A 181 2.93 0.35 -0.56
CA ARG A 181 2.50 -0.94 -1.11
C ARG A 181 1.17 -0.83 -1.84
N ALA A 182 0.20 -0.09 -1.31
CA ALA A 182 -1.09 0.14 -1.96
C ALA A 182 -0.91 0.79 -3.34
N PHE A 183 -0.09 1.83 -3.45
CA PHE A 183 0.21 2.47 -4.74
C PHE A 183 0.96 1.56 -5.71
N TRP A 184 1.89 0.74 -5.22
CA TRP A 184 2.55 -0.28 -6.04
C TRP A 184 1.58 -1.32 -6.59
N ARG A 185 0.57 -1.73 -5.81
CA ARG A 185 -0.51 -2.61 -6.27
C ARG A 185 -1.38 -1.96 -7.34
N ILE A 186 -1.72 -0.68 -7.18
CA ILE A 186 -2.44 0.08 -8.23
C ILE A 186 -1.57 0.16 -9.50
N GLN A 187 -0.28 0.49 -9.36
CA GLN A 187 0.65 0.53 -10.48
C GLN A 187 0.78 -0.83 -11.18
N LEU A 188 0.79 -1.94 -10.43
CA LEU A 188 0.82 -3.29 -11.00
C LEU A 188 -0.35 -3.53 -11.96
N ILE A 189 -1.57 -3.16 -11.57
CA ILE A 189 -2.75 -3.33 -12.42
C ILE A 189 -2.64 -2.50 -13.71
N HIS A 190 -2.16 -1.26 -13.60
CA HIS A 190 -1.89 -0.42 -14.77
C HIS A 190 -0.80 -1.00 -15.69
N GLU A 191 0.29 -1.54 -15.13
CA GLU A 191 1.36 -2.17 -15.92
C GLU A 191 0.88 -3.45 -16.60
N LEU A 192 -0.01 -4.23 -15.99
CA LEU A 192 -0.58 -5.41 -16.62
C LEU A 192 -1.47 -5.04 -17.82
N LYS A 193 -2.31 -4.01 -17.66
CA LYS A 193 -3.10 -3.44 -18.77
C LYS A 193 -2.21 -2.96 -19.91
N LEU A 194 -1.15 -2.22 -19.59
CA LEU A 194 -0.20 -1.73 -20.59
C LEU A 194 0.56 -2.87 -21.27
N ALA A 195 1.05 -3.84 -20.50
CA ALA A 195 1.78 -4.98 -21.03
C ALA A 195 0.90 -5.86 -21.94
N ALA A 196 -0.39 -6.00 -21.64
CA ALA A 196 -1.33 -6.67 -22.53
C ALA A 196 -1.48 -5.94 -23.86
N ARG A 197 -1.62 -4.60 -23.84
CA ARG A 197 -1.75 -3.79 -25.06
C ARG A 197 -0.50 -3.76 -25.92
N GLU A 198 0.68 -3.91 -25.30
CA GLU A 198 1.99 -3.89 -25.98
C GLU A 198 2.54 -5.28 -26.28
N ASP A 199 1.73 -6.33 -26.18
CA ASP A 199 2.13 -7.73 -26.41
C ASP A 199 3.35 -8.18 -25.58
N ARG A 200 3.56 -7.57 -24.41
CA ARG A 200 4.58 -7.97 -23.43
C ARG A 200 4.13 -9.12 -22.53
N ILE A 201 2.85 -9.49 -22.62
CA ILE A 201 2.23 -10.64 -21.97
C ILE A 201 1.22 -11.29 -22.94
N LEU A 202 1.09 -12.62 -22.89
CA LEU A 202 0.22 -13.35 -23.81
C LEU A 202 -1.26 -13.18 -23.41
N ARG A 203 -2.03 -12.52 -24.27
CA ARG A 203 -3.49 -12.38 -24.12
C ARG A 203 -4.20 -13.69 -24.49
N SER A 204 -5.28 -14.01 -23.79
CA SER A 204 -6.19 -15.09 -24.18
C SER A 204 -7.05 -14.70 -25.39
N ALA A 205 -7.63 -15.67 -26.10
CA ALA A 205 -8.61 -15.39 -27.15
C ALA A 205 -9.91 -14.75 -26.60
N ALA A 206 -10.15 -14.86 -25.29
CA ALA A 206 -11.22 -14.18 -24.55
C ALA A 206 -10.76 -12.82 -23.95
N ALA A 207 -9.83 -12.13 -24.61
CA ALA A 207 -9.12 -10.95 -24.08
C ALA A 207 -10.02 -9.79 -23.61
N ALA A 208 -11.21 -9.63 -24.18
CA ALA A 208 -12.11 -8.52 -23.85
C ALA A 208 -12.67 -8.63 -22.42
N GLU A 209 -12.96 -9.84 -21.95
CA GLU A 209 -13.46 -10.07 -20.57
C GLU A 209 -12.32 -10.05 -19.54
N GLU A 210 -11.11 -10.50 -19.93
CA GLU A 210 -9.93 -10.47 -19.06
C GLU A 210 -9.43 -9.04 -18.79
N GLU A 211 -9.55 -8.13 -19.75
CA GLU A 211 -9.15 -6.72 -19.57
C GLU A 211 -10.17 -5.88 -18.80
N ASP A 212 -11.47 -6.16 -18.96
CA ASP A 212 -12.53 -5.49 -18.20
C ASP A 212 -12.42 -5.80 -16.70
N GLY A 213 -11.90 -6.98 -16.35
CA GLY A 213 -11.60 -7.39 -14.97
C GLY A 213 -10.32 -6.79 -14.36
N LEU A 214 -9.49 -6.05 -15.11
CA LEU A 214 -8.25 -5.44 -14.62
C LEU A 214 -8.48 -4.02 -14.06
N ASP A 215 -9.57 -3.79 -13.34
CA ASP A 215 -9.69 -2.59 -12.50
C ASP A 215 -9.14 -2.87 -11.10
N ALA A 216 -8.43 -1.91 -10.48
CA ALA A 216 -7.81 -2.15 -9.19
C ALA A 216 -8.86 -2.39 -8.08
N GLY A 217 -10.02 -1.73 -8.15
CA GLY A 217 -11.11 -1.94 -7.21
C GLY A 217 -11.72 -3.33 -7.33
N SER A 218 -12.02 -3.77 -8.56
CA SER A 218 -12.59 -5.10 -8.80
C SER A 218 -11.58 -6.25 -8.60
N PHE A 219 -10.31 -6.03 -8.96
CA PHE A 219 -9.25 -7.03 -8.84
C PHE A 219 -9.00 -7.44 -7.39
N TYR A 220 -8.96 -6.44 -6.50
CA TYR A 220 -8.77 -6.62 -5.08
C TYR A 220 -10.09 -6.74 -4.31
N ASP A 221 -11.23 -6.98 -4.98
CA ASP A 221 -12.50 -7.11 -4.27
C ASP A 221 -12.45 -8.23 -3.22
N SER A 222 -12.73 -7.84 -1.97
CA SER A 222 -12.74 -8.73 -0.82
C SER A 222 -13.94 -9.68 -0.82
N SER A 223 -15.02 -9.36 -1.53
CA SER A 223 -16.26 -10.16 -1.55
C SER A 223 -16.05 -11.59 -2.08
N ILE A 224 -15.00 -11.81 -2.88
CA ILE A 224 -14.73 -13.05 -3.61
C ILE A 224 -13.45 -13.75 -3.11
N SER A 225 -12.69 -13.16 -2.17
CA SER A 225 -11.32 -13.63 -1.89
C SER A 225 -10.79 -13.31 -0.48
N ASN A 226 -9.72 -13.99 -0.07
CA ASN A 226 -8.96 -13.70 1.18
C ASN A 226 -8.14 -12.39 1.11
N LEU A 227 -8.51 -11.46 0.22
CA LEU A 227 -7.77 -10.23 -0.07
C LEU A 227 -8.20 -9.05 0.81
N LYS A 228 -9.01 -9.26 1.86
CA LYS A 228 -9.60 -8.18 2.67
C LYS A 228 -8.61 -7.09 3.10
N ALA A 229 -7.43 -7.47 3.59
CA ALA A 229 -6.40 -6.51 3.97
C ALA A 229 -5.88 -5.70 2.77
N ALA A 230 -5.54 -6.38 1.66
CA ALA A 230 -5.08 -5.74 0.43
C ALA A 230 -6.16 -4.84 -0.19
N HIS A 231 -7.42 -5.28 -0.16
CA HIS A 231 -8.60 -4.53 -0.58
C HIS A 231 -8.66 -3.17 0.12
N HIS A 232 -8.68 -3.16 1.45
CA HIS A 232 -8.84 -1.90 2.17
C HIS A 232 -7.62 -0.99 2.05
N GLU A 233 -6.39 -1.53 1.96
CA GLU A 233 -5.20 -0.73 1.65
C GLU A 233 -5.31 -0.06 0.26
N VAL A 234 -5.65 -0.84 -0.77
CA VAL A 234 -5.78 -0.34 -2.15
C VAL A 234 -6.93 0.66 -2.27
N MET A 235 -8.10 0.36 -1.70
CA MET A 235 -9.25 1.25 -1.72
C MET A 235 -8.98 2.56 -0.98
N THR A 236 -8.17 2.55 0.09
CA THR A 236 -7.75 3.78 0.77
C THR A 236 -6.93 4.69 -0.14
N ALA A 237 -6.02 4.11 -0.93
CA ALA A 237 -5.26 4.87 -1.91
C ALA A 237 -6.13 5.34 -3.10
N ILE A 238 -7.07 4.52 -3.58
CA ILE A 238 -8.02 4.90 -4.63
C ILE A 238 -8.95 6.03 -4.18
N GLU A 239 -9.49 5.96 -2.97
CA GLU A 239 -10.34 7.00 -2.37
C GLU A 239 -9.56 8.32 -2.25
N PHE A 240 -8.28 8.28 -1.84
CA PHE A 240 -7.42 9.45 -1.88
C PHE A 240 -7.25 10.00 -3.31
N LEU A 241 -6.92 9.14 -4.29
CA LEU A 241 -6.73 9.58 -5.68
C LEU A 241 -8.00 10.19 -6.30
N ARG A 242 -9.18 9.73 -5.86
CA ARG A 242 -10.49 10.19 -6.34
C ARG A 242 -10.95 11.46 -5.64
N ASP A 243 -10.81 11.50 -4.32
CA ASP A 243 -11.48 12.51 -3.48
C ASP A 243 -10.53 13.66 -3.09
N SER A 244 -9.23 13.54 -3.37
CA SER A 244 -8.26 14.59 -3.03
C SER A 244 -8.44 15.84 -3.92
N PRO A 245 -8.66 17.02 -3.33
CA PRO A 245 -8.79 18.26 -4.10
C PRO A 245 -7.50 18.62 -4.84
N ALA A 246 -6.33 18.20 -4.33
CA ALA A 246 -5.04 18.42 -4.97
C ALA A 246 -4.89 17.64 -6.30
N LEU A 247 -5.77 16.68 -6.56
CA LEU A 247 -5.79 15.83 -7.75
C LEU A 247 -7.08 16.00 -8.57
N ALA A 248 -7.91 17.00 -8.27
CA ALA A 248 -9.21 17.21 -8.94
C ALA A 248 -9.11 17.35 -10.47
N ASP A 249 -8.01 17.92 -10.97
CA ASP A 249 -7.76 18.09 -12.41
C ASP A 249 -7.20 16.84 -13.09
N TRP A 250 -6.82 15.81 -12.32
CA TRP A 250 -6.24 14.60 -12.86
C TRP A 250 -7.32 13.67 -13.42
N LYS A 251 -7.16 13.27 -14.69
CA LYS A 251 -8.12 12.40 -15.38
C LYS A 251 -8.00 10.96 -14.88
N HIS A 252 -9.02 10.47 -14.17
CA HIS A 252 -9.10 9.12 -13.60
C HIS A 252 -8.97 7.96 -14.62
N ASN A 253 -9.04 8.23 -15.93
CA ASN A 253 -8.92 7.22 -17.00
C ASN A 253 -7.47 7.00 -17.49
N SER A 254 -6.47 7.56 -16.81
CA SER A 254 -5.07 7.37 -17.16
C SER A 254 -4.55 6.06 -16.57
N ASP A 255 -3.99 5.17 -17.40
CA ASP A 255 -3.29 3.94 -16.97
C ASP A 255 -1.93 4.23 -16.29
N GLN A 256 -1.83 5.35 -15.57
CA GLN A 256 -0.64 5.81 -14.87
C GLN A 256 -1.04 6.57 -13.62
N LEU A 257 -0.27 6.41 -12.54
CA LEU A 257 -0.44 7.22 -11.35
C LEU A 257 -0.18 8.71 -11.65
N PRO A 258 -0.92 9.64 -10.99
CA PRO A 258 -0.77 11.08 -11.22
C PRO A 258 0.67 11.54 -10.96
N PRO A 259 1.16 12.52 -11.72
CA PRO A 259 2.41 13.17 -11.38
C PRO A 259 2.28 13.87 -10.01
N PRO A 260 3.38 14.00 -9.25
CA PRO A 260 3.35 14.72 -7.98
C PRO A 260 2.92 16.17 -8.21
N THR A 261 1.88 16.63 -7.51
CA THR A 261 1.37 17.99 -7.59
C THR A 261 2.09 18.88 -6.57
N GLY A 262 2.87 19.86 -7.07
CA GLY A 262 3.61 20.82 -6.25
C GLY A 262 5.04 20.37 -5.85
N PRO A 263 5.83 21.28 -5.24
CA PRO A 263 7.14 20.91 -4.70
C PRO A 263 6.90 19.93 -3.55
N ALA A 264 7.23 18.65 -3.77
CA ALA A 264 7.15 17.64 -2.76
C ALA A 264 7.90 18.13 -1.51
N ARG A 265 7.20 18.22 -0.36
CA ARG A 265 7.91 18.38 0.91
C ARG A 265 8.81 17.15 1.03
N TYR A 266 10.12 17.37 1.01
CA TYR A 266 11.06 16.29 1.23
C TYR A 266 10.90 15.83 2.67
N SER A 267 10.22 14.70 2.83
CA SER A 267 10.15 13.97 4.09
C SER A 267 11.01 12.73 3.92
N PRO A 268 12.06 12.52 4.72
CA PRO A 268 12.84 11.30 4.67
C PRO A 268 11.93 10.09 4.92
N PRO A 269 12.27 8.89 4.42
CA PRO A 269 11.56 7.67 4.77
C PRO A 269 11.47 7.52 6.28
N SER A 270 10.28 7.23 6.78
CA SER A 270 10.06 7.08 8.21
C SER A 270 10.79 5.85 8.71
N THR A 271 11.68 6.06 9.67
CA THR A 271 12.30 4.99 10.46
C THR A 271 11.60 4.84 11.83
N LEU A 272 10.57 5.64 12.07
CA LEU A 272 9.86 5.64 13.34
C LEU A 272 9.20 4.27 13.54
N ARG A 273 9.57 3.63 14.66
CA ARG A 273 9.05 2.31 15.05
C ARG A 273 9.29 1.22 13.99
N MET A 274 10.30 1.40 13.14
CA MET A 274 10.72 0.38 12.18
C MET A 274 11.20 -0.88 12.91
N PRO A 275 10.66 -2.07 12.61
CA PRO A 275 11.15 -3.31 13.19
C PRO A 275 12.62 -3.58 12.83
N SER A 276 13.37 -4.10 13.81
CA SER A 276 14.83 -4.25 13.69
C SER A 276 15.28 -5.34 12.70
N SER A 277 14.46 -6.36 12.46
CA SER A 277 14.79 -7.47 11.55
C SER A 277 13.88 -7.48 10.32
N SER A 278 14.39 -8.01 9.20
CA SER A 278 13.60 -8.17 7.96
C SER A 278 12.36 -9.03 8.17
N ALA A 279 12.45 -10.11 8.94
CA ALA A 279 11.32 -10.98 9.26
C ALA A 279 10.21 -10.25 10.03
N LEU A 280 10.57 -9.38 10.99
CA LEU A 280 9.59 -8.57 11.73
C LEU A 280 8.98 -7.45 10.86
N ARG A 281 9.78 -6.85 9.96
CA ARG A 281 9.28 -5.92 8.95
C ARG A 281 8.25 -6.60 8.05
N GLN A 282 8.54 -7.82 7.60
CA GLN A 282 7.64 -8.64 6.80
C GLN A 282 6.33 -8.94 7.55
N SER A 283 6.41 -9.46 8.79
CA SER A 283 5.24 -9.85 9.57
C SER A 283 4.34 -8.67 9.92
N SER A 284 4.92 -7.50 10.21
CA SER A 284 4.18 -6.26 10.54
C SER A 284 3.27 -5.78 9.40
N LEU A 285 3.58 -6.17 8.16
CA LEU A 285 2.83 -5.79 6.96
C LEU A 285 1.98 -6.94 6.39
N VAL A 286 2.21 -8.18 6.81
CA VAL A 286 1.38 -9.33 6.42
C VAL A 286 0.00 -9.22 7.06
N MET A 287 -0.04 -8.83 8.34
CA MET A 287 -1.27 -8.76 9.09
C MET A 287 -2.15 -7.59 8.61
N PRO A 288 -3.49 -7.72 8.68
CA PRO A 288 -4.38 -6.58 8.51
C PRO A 288 -3.99 -5.46 9.47
N THR A 289 -4.35 -4.23 9.13
CA THR A 289 -4.21 -3.14 10.09
C THR A 289 -5.01 -3.45 11.34
N ASP A 290 -4.52 -2.97 12.48
CA ASP A 290 -5.24 -3.14 13.74
C ASP A 290 -6.63 -2.48 13.66
N GLY A 291 -6.79 -1.39 12.90
CA GLY A 291 -8.09 -0.76 12.67
C GLY A 291 -9.08 -1.72 11.99
N LEU A 292 -8.66 -2.36 10.90
CA LEU A 292 -9.48 -3.35 10.19
C LEU A 292 -9.81 -4.55 11.08
N TRP A 293 -8.82 -5.07 11.80
CA TRP A 293 -9.02 -6.21 12.69
C TRP A 293 -9.95 -5.89 13.86
N ILE A 294 -9.81 -4.71 14.48
CA ILE A 294 -10.63 -4.25 15.59
C ILE A 294 -12.10 -4.12 15.14
N VAL A 295 -12.34 -3.45 14.02
CA VAL A 295 -13.71 -3.29 13.48
C VAL A 295 -14.30 -4.65 13.12
N ASP A 296 -13.57 -5.52 12.42
CA ASP A 296 -14.07 -6.86 12.08
C ASP A 296 -14.42 -7.67 13.33
N SER A 297 -13.59 -7.59 14.36
CA SER A 297 -13.81 -8.28 15.64
C SER A 297 -15.04 -7.72 16.37
N MET A 298 -15.16 -6.39 16.43
CA MET A 298 -16.30 -5.72 17.05
C MET A 298 -17.61 -5.99 16.30
N SER A 299 -17.60 -6.05 14.97
CA SER A 299 -18.81 -6.25 14.16
C SER A 299 -19.37 -7.67 14.23
N ARG A 300 -18.62 -8.65 14.72
CA ARG A 300 -19.11 -10.04 14.90
C ARG A 300 -20.02 -10.22 16.12
N GLY A 301 -19.98 -9.30 17.08
CA GLY A 301 -20.82 -9.36 18.28
C GLY A 301 -22.30 -9.19 17.92
N ALA A 302 -23.17 -10.10 18.39
CA ALA A 302 -24.61 -10.04 18.11
C ALA A 302 -25.27 -8.72 18.53
N HIS A 303 -24.77 -8.12 19.61
CA HIS A 303 -25.23 -6.84 20.19
C HIS A 303 -24.25 -5.69 19.92
N SER A 304 -23.37 -5.83 18.94
CA SER A 304 -22.41 -4.77 18.62
C SER A 304 -23.11 -3.57 17.99
N PRO A 305 -22.88 -2.35 18.49
CA PRO A 305 -23.49 -1.14 17.95
C PRO A 305 -22.97 -0.77 16.55
N ILE A 306 -21.88 -1.39 16.09
CA ILE A 306 -21.27 -1.13 14.79
C ILE A 306 -21.36 -2.31 13.82
N LYS A 307 -22.13 -3.35 14.19
CA LYS A 307 -22.29 -4.60 13.43
C LYS A 307 -22.59 -4.40 11.94
N TYR A 308 -23.41 -3.40 11.63
CA TYR A 308 -23.91 -3.13 10.28
C TYR A 308 -23.24 -1.93 9.61
N ALA A 309 -22.27 -1.29 10.27
CA ALA A 309 -21.61 -0.09 9.74
C ALA A 309 -20.57 -0.40 8.63
N GLY A 310 -20.14 -1.66 8.50
CA GLY A 310 -19.06 -2.03 7.58
C GLY A 310 -17.71 -1.46 7.99
N PHE A 311 -16.74 -1.50 7.08
CA PHE A 311 -15.42 -0.87 7.31
C PHE A 311 -15.23 0.42 6.52
N GLU A 312 -16.09 0.67 5.53
CA GLU A 312 -16.06 1.82 4.62
C GLU A 312 -15.99 3.16 5.38
N PRO A 313 -16.82 3.43 6.42
CA PRO A 313 -16.75 4.70 7.15
C PRO A 313 -15.41 4.90 7.85
N TYR A 314 -14.80 3.82 8.32
CA TYR A 314 -13.50 3.83 8.97
C TYR A 314 -12.36 3.95 7.96
N ARG A 315 -12.47 3.29 6.80
CA ARG A 315 -11.52 3.43 5.70
C ARG A 315 -11.43 4.88 5.21
N ALA A 316 -12.58 5.57 5.15
CA ALA A 316 -12.64 6.99 4.80
C ALA A 316 -11.86 7.90 5.78
N LEU A 317 -11.47 7.39 6.96
CA LEU A 317 -10.63 8.07 7.94
C LEU A 317 -9.18 7.53 7.98
N GLY A 318 -8.81 6.65 7.03
CA GLY A 318 -7.48 6.07 6.95
C GLY A 318 -7.23 4.89 7.90
N PHE A 319 -8.26 4.29 8.51
CA PHE A 319 -8.05 3.16 9.43
C PHE A 319 -7.49 1.88 8.77
N ALA A 320 -7.38 1.86 7.44
CA ALA A 320 -6.66 0.82 6.71
C ALA A 320 -5.13 1.07 6.61
N ILE A 321 -4.63 2.18 7.14
CA ILE A 321 -3.19 2.51 7.12
C ILE A 321 -2.62 2.72 8.53
N TRP A 322 -3.41 3.27 9.46
CA TRP A 322 -2.97 3.57 10.83
C TRP A 322 -2.54 2.32 11.61
N ASP A 323 -1.44 2.45 12.33
CA ASP A 323 -0.93 1.38 13.19
C ASP A 323 -1.48 1.42 14.61
N ARG A 324 -1.17 0.38 15.40
CA ARG A 324 -1.71 0.23 16.75
C ARG A 324 -1.41 1.40 17.69
N GLN A 325 -0.23 2.02 17.60
CA GLN A 325 0.10 3.14 18.48
C GLN A 325 -0.74 4.35 18.10
N SER A 326 -0.85 4.65 16.80
CA SER A 326 -1.67 5.77 16.33
C SER A 326 -3.14 5.60 16.75
N LEU A 327 -3.66 4.36 16.74
CA LEU A 327 -4.99 4.07 17.28
C LEU A 327 -5.07 4.20 18.81
N ALA A 328 -4.00 3.86 19.52
CA ALA A 328 -3.95 4.02 20.98
C ALA A 328 -3.88 5.50 21.39
N ASP A 329 -3.10 6.31 20.66
CA ASP A 329 -3.03 7.75 20.80
C ASP A 329 -4.38 8.41 20.46
N MET A 330 -5.15 7.80 19.55
CA MET A 330 -6.54 8.14 19.28
C MET A 330 -7.54 7.67 20.35
N GLY A 331 -7.10 6.93 21.38
CA GLY A 331 -8.00 6.33 22.37
C GLY A 331 -8.98 5.29 21.77
N LEU A 332 -8.64 4.73 20.61
CA LEU A 332 -9.43 3.71 19.89
C LEU A 332 -8.94 2.30 20.15
N ALA A 333 -7.78 2.15 20.78
CA ALA A 333 -7.19 0.85 21.05
C ALA A 333 -6.29 0.91 22.30
N SER A 334 -5.93 -0.25 22.84
CA SER A 334 -4.89 -0.34 23.88
C SER A 334 -3.50 -0.16 23.25
N PRO A 335 -2.52 0.42 23.98
CA PRO A 335 -1.16 0.55 23.46
C PRO A 335 -0.54 -0.78 23.03
N PRO A 336 0.43 -0.78 22.10
CA PRO A 336 1.20 -1.98 21.73
C PRO A 336 1.74 -2.73 22.96
N GLY A 337 1.81 -4.05 22.88
CA GLY A 337 2.21 -4.92 23.99
C GLY A 337 1.06 -5.39 24.89
N HIS A 338 -0.12 -4.77 24.77
CA HIS A 338 -1.36 -5.35 25.28
C HIS A 338 -1.98 -6.23 24.18
N GLY A 339 -2.48 -7.42 24.53
CA GLY A 339 -3.06 -8.34 23.54
C GLY A 339 -4.18 -7.68 22.73
N ARG A 340 -4.30 -8.02 21.43
CA ARG A 340 -5.28 -7.42 20.51
C ARG A 340 -6.73 -7.53 21.00
N VAL A 341 -7.04 -8.59 21.75
CA VAL A 341 -8.40 -9.00 22.16
C VAL A 341 -8.84 -8.40 23.50
N THR A 342 -7.92 -7.89 24.34
CA THR A 342 -8.29 -7.47 25.70
C THR A 342 -9.05 -6.15 25.69
N GLY A 343 -10.29 -6.17 26.22
CA GLY A 343 -11.05 -4.95 26.47
C GLY A 343 -11.68 -4.27 25.26
N LEU A 344 -11.85 -4.93 24.09
CA LEU A 344 -12.49 -4.31 22.92
C LEU A 344 -13.84 -3.64 23.24
N GLY A 345 -14.58 -4.22 24.20
CA GLY A 345 -15.86 -3.67 24.69
C GLY A 345 -15.78 -2.24 25.21
N SER A 346 -14.66 -1.83 25.83
CA SER A 346 -14.52 -0.47 26.34
C SER A 346 -14.36 0.58 25.24
N TYR A 347 -14.01 0.16 24.02
CA TYR A 347 -13.79 1.06 22.88
C TYR A 347 -15.02 1.23 21.98
N PHE A 348 -16.10 0.45 22.16
CA PHE A 348 -17.30 0.53 21.31
C PHE A 348 -17.84 1.95 21.17
N SER A 349 -17.93 2.69 22.29
CA SER A 349 -18.44 4.07 22.28
C SER A 349 -17.55 5.01 21.46
N CYS A 350 -16.23 4.82 21.48
CA CYS A 350 -15.29 5.62 20.70
C CYS A 350 -15.45 5.34 19.21
N TRP A 351 -15.48 4.07 18.81
CA TRP A 351 -15.65 3.67 17.40
C TRP A 351 -17.03 4.02 16.84
N LEU A 352 -18.09 3.99 17.65
CA LEU A 352 -19.43 4.39 17.24
C LEU A 352 -19.51 5.90 16.95
N ARG A 353 -18.85 6.73 17.77
CA ARG A 353 -18.88 8.20 17.60
C ARG A 353 -18.21 8.66 16.30
N LEU A 354 -17.29 7.89 15.74
CA LEU A 354 -16.63 8.21 14.48
C LEU A 354 -17.57 8.14 13.27
N LEU A 355 -18.69 7.42 13.38
CA LEU A 355 -19.67 7.32 12.31
C LEU A 355 -20.39 8.66 12.12
N SER A 356 -20.56 9.06 10.86
CA SER A 356 -21.41 10.21 10.52
C SER A 356 -22.89 9.85 10.63
N PRO A 357 -23.80 10.84 10.69
CA PRO A 357 -25.24 10.57 10.65
C PRO A 357 -25.66 9.76 9.42
N SER A 358 -25.04 9.98 8.26
CA SER A 358 -25.29 9.18 7.06
C SER A 358 -24.83 7.72 7.21
N ASP A 359 -23.69 7.48 7.85
CA ASP A 359 -23.20 6.11 8.07
C ASP A 359 -24.13 5.34 9.02
N LEU A 360 -24.70 6.01 10.02
CA LEU A 360 -25.67 5.42 10.95
C LEU A 360 -26.97 5.05 10.24
N VAL A 361 -27.46 5.90 9.33
CA VAL A 361 -28.66 5.61 8.53
C VAL A 361 -28.42 4.40 7.62
N LEU A 362 -27.26 4.33 6.94
CA LEU A 362 -26.89 3.19 6.11
C LEU A 362 -26.76 1.90 6.94
N ALA A 363 -26.19 1.98 8.13
CA ALA A 363 -26.09 0.83 9.03
C ALA A 363 -27.47 0.33 9.47
N GLU A 364 -28.43 1.23 9.72
CA GLU A 364 -29.82 0.88 10.04
C GLU A 364 -30.53 0.24 8.85
N GLU A 365 -30.29 0.72 7.62
CA GLU A 365 -30.78 0.09 6.39
C GLU A 365 -30.28 -1.36 6.25
N CYS A 366 -28.97 -1.56 6.39
CA CYS A 366 -28.36 -2.88 6.38
C CYS A 366 -28.91 -3.80 7.48
N MET A 367 -29.18 -3.27 8.66
CA MET A 367 -29.79 -4.02 9.77
C MET A 367 -31.20 -4.51 9.39
N ARG A 368 -32.05 -3.61 8.87
CA ARG A 368 -33.42 -3.96 8.44
C ARG A 368 -33.43 -5.00 7.33
N GLU A 369 -32.50 -4.89 6.38
CA GLU A 369 -32.34 -5.89 5.31
C GLU A 369 -31.94 -7.25 5.89
N ALA A 370 -30.94 -7.30 6.76
CA ALA A 370 -30.52 -8.54 7.40
C ALA A 370 -31.64 -9.18 8.25
N GLU A 371 -32.42 -8.38 8.95
CA GLU A 371 -33.61 -8.84 9.71
C GLU A 371 -34.68 -9.41 8.77
N SER A 372 -34.94 -8.76 7.63
CA SER A 372 -35.87 -9.25 6.61
C SER A 372 -35.45 -10.60 6.02
N GLN A 373 -34.14 -10.90 6.02
CA GLN A 373 -33.55 -12.17 5.60
C GLN A 373 -33.40 -13.20 6.76
N GLY A 374 -34.06 -12.95 7.90
CA GLY A 374 -34.07 -13.86 9.06
C GLY A 374 -32.84 -13.72 9.97
N GLY A 375 -32.26 -12.53 10.04
CA GLY A 375 -31.10 -12.21 10.88
C GLY A 375 -29.77 -12.79 10.37
N ARG A 376 -29.76 -13.39 9.17
CA ARG A 376 -28.56 -13.86 8.51
C ARG A 376 -27.88 -12.67 7.84
N LEU A 377 -26.76 -12.24 8.41
CA LEU A 377 -25.75 -11.56 7.60
C LEU A 377 -25.33 -12.53 6.47
N GLY A 378 -25.02 -12.02 5.28
CA GLY A 378 -24.34 -12.79 4.25
C GLY A 378 -23.13 -13.54 4.83
N PRO A 379 -22.62 -14.59 4.16
CA PRO A 379 -21.58 -15.46 4.72
C PRO A 379 -20.48 -14.61 5.36
N LEU A 380 -20.36 -14.70 6.68
CA LEU A 380 -19.33 -13.98 7.43
C LEU A 380 -18.00 -14.39 6.82
N GLN A 381 -17.31 -13.45 6.20
CA GLN A 381 -15.98 -13.71 5.67
C GLN A 381 -15.13 -14.34 6.79
N PRO A 382 -14.32 -15.37 6.46
CA PRO A 382 -13.51 -16.07 7.45
C PRO A 382 -12.71 -15.05 8.26
N MET A 383 -12.71 -15.24 9.58
CA MET A 383 -11.95 -14.41 10.49
C MET A 383 -10.50 -14.36 10.01
N ILE A 384 -9.89 -13.18 9.99
CA ILE A 384 -8.44 -13.11 9.75
C ILE A 384 -7.80 -13.77 10.97
N GLN A 385 -7.44 -15.04 10.83
CA GLN A 385 -6.88 -15.84 11.90
C GLN A 385 -5.43 -15.41 12.13
N ASP A 386 -5.10 -15.10 13.38
CA ASP A 386 -3.71 -14.99 13.82
C ASP A 386 -3.08 -16.39 13.76
N ASN A 387 -2.32 -16.69 12.71
CA ASN A 387 -1.45 -17.89 12.67
C ASN A 387 -0.18 -17.72 13.52
N ALA A 388 -0.30 -17.04 14.66
CA ALA A 388 0.75 -16.84 15.64
C ALA A 388 0.12 -16.52 17.02
N SER A 389 -0.28 -17.57 17.73
CA SER A 389 -0.26 -17.58 19.20
C SER A 389 0.96 -18.35 19.67
#